data_AF-A0A1E3NYB9-F1
#
_entry.id   AF-A0A1E3NYB9-F1
#
_cell.length_a   1.000
_cell.length_b   1.000
_cell.length_c   1.000
_cell.angle_alpha   90.00
_cell.angle_beta   90.00
_cell.angle_gamma   90.00
#
_symmetry.space_group_name_H-M   'P 1'
#
loop_
_entity.id
_entity.type
_entity.pdbx_description
1 polymer ?
#
loop_
_entity_poly.entity_id
_entity_poly.type
_entity_poly.pdbx_seq_one_letter_code
_entity_poly.pdbx_strand_id
1 'polypeptide(L)'
;MSLNQADLANLDESSKKEILQFIESENSKTKVQTSIHQFTDLCFKKCVDSIGNGQLSSNEESCLTNCVNRFLDTNIRVVQGLQNAQNQ
;
A
#
# COMPACT_ATOMS: atom_id res chain seq x y z
N MET A 1 -2.82 14.95 -5.66
CA MET A 1 -3.68 16.14 -5.52
C MET A 1 -3.49 16.67 -4.11
N SER A 2 -2.90 17.84 -3.94
CA SER A 2 -2.76 18.49 -2.62
C SER A 2 -3.84 19.55 -2.48
N LEU A 3 -4.89 19.25 -1.70
CA LEU A 3 -5.87 20.24 -1.27
C LEU A 3 -5.23 21.05 -0.13
N ASN A 4 -5.23 22.38 -0.25
CA ASN A 4 -4.65 23.23 0.78
C ASN A 4 -5.69 23.59 1.84
N GLN A 5 -5.23 23.78 3.08
CA GLN A 5 -6.09 24.07 4.23
C GLN A 5 -6.93 25.36 4.05
N ALA A 6 -6.48 26.28 3.20
CA ALA A 6 -7.22 27.49 2.82
C ALA A 6 -8.46 27.21 1.95
N ASP A 7 -8.43 26.15 1.13
CA ASP A 7 -9.57 25.75 0.29
C ASP A 7 -10.72 25.18 1.14
N LEU A 8 -10.36 24.55 2.26
CA LEU A 8 -11.33 24.00 3.23
C LEU A 8 -11.99 25.09 4.10
N ALA A 9 -11.35 26.24 4.29
CA ALA A 9 -11.83 27.29 5.18
C ALA A 9 -13.06 28.05 4.62
N ASN A 10 -13.23 28.08 3.29
CA ASN A 10 -14.28 28.84 2.61
C ASN A 10 -15.56 28.03 2.33
N LEU A 11 -15.63 26.78 2.76
CA LEU A 11 -16.76 25.89 2.52
C LEU A 11 -17.77 25.94 3.68
N ASP A 12 -19.02 25.60 3.42
CA ASP A 12 -19.99 25.33 4.49
C ASP A 12 -19.71 23.97 5.17
N GLU A 13 -20.24 23.78 6.37
CA GLU A 13 -19.96 22.60 7.19
C GLU A 13 -20.39 21.28 6.53
N SER A 14 -21.43 21.29 5.69
CA SER A 14 -21.87 20.08 4.99
C SER A 14 -20.85 19.68 3.91
N SER A 15 -20.42 20.64 3.08
CA SER A 15 -19.40 20.41 2.06
C SER A 15 -18.04 20.05 2.65
N LYS A 16 -17.64 20.65 3.79
CA LYS A 16 -16.41 20.23 4.50
C LYS A 16 -16.44 18.76 4.87
N LYS A 17 -17.56 18.28 5.44
CA LYS A 17 -17.70 16.89 5.87
C LYS A 17 -17.60 15.93 4.69
N GLU A 18 -18.26 16.24 3.58
CA GLU A 18 -18.22 15.43 2.36
C GLU A 18 -16.81 15.38 1.76
N ILE A 19 -16.12 16.52 1.69
CA ILE A 19 -14.76 16.58 1.18
C ILE A 19 -13.77 15.83 2.08
N LEU A 20 -13.90 15.92 3.40
CA LEU A 20 -13.07 15.13 4.32
C LEU A 20 -13.26 13.63 4.12
N GLN A 21 -14.50 13.17 3.95
CA GLN A 21 -14.79 11.77 3.64
C GLN A 21 -14.21 11.34 2.28
N PHE A 22 -14.32 12.21 1.28
CA PHE A 22 -13.71 11.97 -0.03
C PHE A 22 -12.19 11.86 0.06
N ILE A 23 -11.54 12.81 0.75
CA ILE A 23 -10.08 12.82 0.96
C ILE A 23 -9.63 11.55 1.66
N GLU A 24 -10.34 11.11 2.71
CA GLU A 24 -10.00 9.87 3.42
C GLU A 24 -10.06 8.65 2.49
N SER A 25 -11.11 8.55 1.66
CA SER A 25 -11.26 7.50 0.66
C SER A 25 -10.14 7.53 -0.38
N GLU A 26 -9.80 8.69 -0.94
CA GLU A 26 -8.73 8.84 -1.93
C GLU A 26 -7.34 8.57 -1.33
N ASN A 27 -7.12 8.97 -0.07
CA ASN A 27 -5.88 8.66 0.64
C ASN A 27 -5.75 7.15 0.87
N SER A 28 -6.83 6.46 1.23
CA SER A 28 -6.84 4.99 1.36
C SER A 28 -6.49 4.31 0.04
N LYS A 29 -7.11 4.74 -1.07
CA LYS A 29 -6.78 4.24 -2.41
C LYS A 29 -5.32 4.48 -2.78
N THR A 30 -4.82 5.68 -2.52
CA THR A 30 -3.42 6.05 -2.82
C THR A 30 -2.44 5.18 -2.05
N LYS A 31 -2.71 4.89 -0.77
CA LYS A 31 -1.91 3.96 0.04
C LYS A 31 -1.88 2.56 -0.57
N VAL A 32 -3.04 2.04 -0.99
CA VAL A 32 -3.12 0.72 -1.64
C VAL A 32 -2.33 0.71 -2.95
N GLN A 33 -2.47 1.72 -3.80
CA GLN A 33 -1.73 1.83 -5.06
C GLN A 33 -0.21 1.89 -4.83
N THR A 34 0.22 2.67 -3.85
CA THR A 34 1.65 2.76 -3.47
C THR A 34 2.19 1.40 -3.04
N SER A 35 1.45 0.68 -2.20
CA SER A 35 1.82 -0.67 -1.78
C SER A 35 1.86 -1.65 -2.95
N ILE A 36 0.91 -1.59 -3.90
CA ILE A 36 0.92 -2.42 -5.11
C ILE A 36 2.20 -2.17 -5.89
N HIS A 37 2.54 -0.92 -6.18
CA HIS A 37 3.77 -0.59 -6.90
C HIS A 37 5.02 -1.09 -6.19
N GLN A 38 5.08 -0.94 -4.86
CA GLN A 38 6.19 -1.43 -4.05
C GLN A 38 6.32 -2.96 -4.12
N PHE A 39 5.20 -3.69 -3.99
CA PHE A 39 5.19 -5.15 -4.05
C PHE A 39 5.52 -5.65 -5.45
N THR A 40 5.00 -5.02 -6.49
CA THR A 40 5.34 -5.35 -7.87
C THR A 40 6.84 -5.19 -8.09
N ASP A 41 7.45 -4.06 -7.73
CA ASP A 41 8.89 -3.84 -7.92
C ASP A 41 9.74 -4.86 -7.14
N LEU A 42 9.41 -5.07 -5.85
CA LEU A 42 10.15 -5.98 -4.98
C LEU A 42 10.04 -7.43 -5.42
N CYS A 43 8.81 -7.92 -5.62
CA CYS A 43 8.55 -9.32 -5.86
C CYS A 43 8.87 -9.72 -7.29
N PHE A 44 8.70 -8.83 -8.27
CA PHE A 44 9.15 -9.09 -9.63
C PHE A 44 10.66 -9.36 -9.68
N LYS A 45 11.47 -8.47 -9.08
CA LYS A 45 12.94 -8.65 -9.00
C LYS A 45 13.39 -9.91 -8.25
N LYS A 46 12.54 -10.47 -7.39
CA LYS A 46 12.86 -11.67 -6.59
C LYS A 46 12.41 -12.97 -7.21
N CYS A 47 11.36 -12.93 -8.02
CA CYS A 47 10.65 -14.12 -8.46
C CYS A 47 10.72 -14.33 -9.98
N VAL A 48 10.99 -13.29 -10.77
CA VAL A 48 11.02 -13.34 -12.23
C VAL A 48 12.46 -13.15 -12.70
N ASP A 49 13.15 -14.25 -12.96
CA ASP A 49 14.57 -14.26 -13.37
C ASP A 49 14.75 -13.96 -14.87
N SER A 50 13.79 -14.38 -15.70
CA SER A 50 13.82 -14.16 -17.15
C SER A 50 12.42 -14.08 -17.72
N ILE A 51 12.19 -13.13 -18.63
CA ILE A 51 10.89 -12.99 -19.30
C ILE A 51 10.87 -13.89 -20.54
N GLY A 52 10.06 -14.94 -20.48
CA GLY A 52 9.85 -15.88 -21.59
C GLY A 52 8.75 -15.43 -22.54
N ASN A 53 7.65 -16.19 -22.57
CA ASN A 53 6.51 -15.99 -23.48
C ASN A 53 5.54 -14.86 -23.07
N GLY A 54 5.89 -14.05 -22.06
CA GLY A 54 5.04 -13.00 -21.52
C GLY A 54 3.92 -13.48 -20.59
N GLN A 55 3.89 -14.77 -20.23
CA GLN A 55 3.07 -15.29 -19.14
C GLN A 55 3.96 -15.66 -17.94
N LEU A 56 3.38 -15.58 -16.75
CA LEU A 56 4.00 -16.14 -15.56
C LEU A 56 3.92 -17.67 -15.61
N SER A 57 5.02 -18.32 -15.29
CA SER A 57 5.05 -19.76 -15.01
C SER A 57 4.41 -20.04 -13.64
N SER A 58 3.96 -21.28 -13.43
CA SER A 58 3.40 -21.71 -12.14
C SER A 58 4.34 -21.49 -10.95
N ASN A 59 5.67 -21.58 -11.18
CA ASN A 59 6.68 -21.29 -10.16
C ASN A 59 6.75 -19.80 -9.84
N GLU A 60 6.71 -18.92 -10.86
CA GLU A 60 6.71 -17.48 -10.68
C GLU A 60 5.44 -17.01 -9.96
N GLU A 61 4.26 -17.52 -10.35
CA GLU A 61 2.99 -17.25 -9.66
C GLU A 61 3.07 -17.62 -8.18
N SER A 62 3.53 -18.85 -7.88
CA SER A 62 3.70 -19.32 -6.51
C SER A 62 4.71 -18.47 -5.73
N CYS A 63 5.82 -18.09 -6.34
CA CYS A 63 6.82 -17.23 -5.72
C CYS A 63 6.25 -15.84 -5.42
N LEU A 64 5.55 -15.21 -6.37
CA LEU A 64 4.96 -13.88 -6.22
C LEU A 64 3.93 -13.87 -5.07
N THR A 65 3.03 -14.86 -5.01
CA THR A 65 2.08 -15.01 -3.89
C THR A 65 2.80 -15.13 -2.55
N ASN A 66 3.83 -15.98 -2.48
CA ASN A 66 4.61 -16.16 -1.25
C ASN A 66 5.38 -14.88 -0.88
N CYS A 67 5.96 -14.18 -1.85
CA CYS A 67 6.72 -12.95 -1.62
C CYS A 67 5.87 -11.87 -0.93
N VAL A 68 4.66 -11.61 -1.44
CA VAL A 68 3.75 -10.63 -0.85
C VAL A 68 3.33 -11.06 0.56
N ASN A 69 2.90 -12.32 0.73
CA ASN A 69 2.48 -12.83 2.04
C ASN A 69 3.60 -12.72 3.08
N ARG A 70 4.81 -13.17 2.74
CA ARG A 70 5.98 -13.10 3.63
C ARG A 70 6.37 -11.67 3.98
N PHE A 71 6.25 -10.73 3.03
CA PHE A 71 6.48 -9.33 3.34
C PHE A 71 5.47 -8.82 4.38
N LEU A 72 4.18 -9.08 4.18
CA LEU A 72 3.13 -8.66 5.12
C LEU A 72 3.32 -9.28 6.51
N ASP A 73 3.56 -10.59 6.58
CA ASP A 73 3.82 -11.30 7.85
C ASP A 73 5.01 -10.71 8.60
N THR A 74 6.09 -10.42 7.87
CA THR A 74 7.30 -9.82 8.46
C THR A 74 7.02 -8.41 8.96
N ASN A 75 6.30 -7.59 8.20
CA ASN A 75 5.93 -6.23 8.63
C ASN A 75 5.07 -6.25 9.89
N ILE A 76 4.06 -7.13 9.96
CA ILE A 76 3.23 -7.31 11.15
C ILE A 76 4.11 -7.66 12.35
N ARG A 77 5.04 -8.63 12.19
CA ARG A 77 5.93 -9.06 13.26
C ARG A 77 6.87 -7.95 13.74
N VAL A 78 7.38 -7.12 12.82
CA VAL A 78 8.22 -5.96 13.14
C VAL A 78 7.42 -4.91 13.91
N VAL A 79 6.23 -4.55 13.42
CA VAL A 79 5.36 -3.57 14.08
C VAL A 79 4.97 -4.02 15.48
N GLN A 80 4.59 -5.29 15.65
CA GLN A 80 4.31 -5.86 16.98
C GLN A 80 5.54 -5.78 17.90
N GLY A 81 6.74 -6.02 17.36
CA GLY A 81 7.98 -5.88 18.11
C GLY A 81 8.22 -4.43 18.58
N LEU A 82 7.99 -3.46 17.71
CA LEU A 82 8.12 -2.03 18.03
C LEU A 82 7.10 -1.59 19.07
N GLN A 83 5.84 -2.01 18.95
CA GLN A 83 4.79 -1.70 19.94
C GLN A 83 5.15 -2.26 21.32
N ASN A 84 5.65 -3.49 21.39
CA ASN A 84 6.10 -4.09 22.64
C ASN A 84 7.31 -3.38 23.26
N ALA A 85 8.17 -2.78 22.45
CA ALA A 85 9.31 -1.99 22.92
C ALA A 85 8.91 -0.57 23.36
N GLN A 86 7.87 0.02 22.77
CA GLN A 86 7.34 1.34 23.17
C GLN A 86 6.52 1.30 24.48
N ASN A 87 5.97 0.13 24.82
CA ASN A 87 5.18 -0.08 26.04
C ASN A 87 6.05 -0.52 27.25
N GLN A 88 7.38 -0.48 27.12
CA GLN A 88 8.36 -0.64 28.21
C GLN A 88 8.96 0.71 28.56
#